data_AF-A0A1D7NH92-F1
#
_entry.id   AF-A0A1D7NH92-F1
#
_cell.length_a   1.000
_cell.length_b   1.000
_cell.length_c   1.000
_cell.angle_alpha   90.00
_cell.angle_beta   90.00
_cell.angle_gamma   90.00
#
_symmetry.space_group_name_H-M   'P 1'
#
loop_
_entity.id
_entity.type
_entity.pdbx_description
1 polymer ?
#
loop_
_entity_poly.entity_id
_entity_poly.type
_entity_poly.pdbx_seq_one_letter_code
_entity_poly.pdbx_strand_id
1 'polypeptide(L)'
;MIRRGAATWPMLALAAAALSGCGGVIPQVAPAAKPAPPAAAAPAPAPMLVLPTFSTQEAAALRAPAPEAPAQRGFAQFVRYARNIAIAAKGGGAPLSAMLTDPVALDGRRRTCAPGAQPVALIDLDPAGGLFAPPANPAQLPGLALGLAVLREAGVAIAWRSDLPVEETGPLRTALERAGLDPRGQDIVSLRRDADDRKQARLDSLAATACIVAIAADERSDFDERFRYLRTPEAAAGLEPLFGDGWFMVEPVFLKEGQQTQ
;
A
#
# COMPACT_ATOMS: atom_id res chain seq x y z
N MET A 1 -49.80 -18.45 -13.14
CA MET A 1 -50.15 -17.85 -14.46
C MET A 1 -49.23 -16.66 -14.68
N ILE A 2 -48.43 -16.69 -15.76
CA ILE A 2 -47.86 -15.52 -16.51
C ILE A 2 -46.80 -14.68 -15.75
N ARG A 3 -45.60 -14.37 -16.24
CA ARG A 3 -44.76 -14.71 -17.42
C ARG A 3 -43.32 -14.33 -17.03
N ARG A 4 -42.33 -15.17 -17.32
CA ARG A 4 -40.90 -14.82 -17.28
C ARG A 4 -40.55 -14.04 -18.54
N GLY A 5 -40.00 -12.84 -18.41
CA GLY A 5 -39.44 -12.05 -19.51
C GLY A 5 -37.94 -12.29 -19.62
N ALA A 6 -37.52 -13.02 -20.65
CA ALA A 6 -36.11 -13.15 -21.03
C ALA A 6 -35.72 -11.98 -21.93
N ALA A 7 -34.75 -11.18 -21.50
CA ALA A 7 -34.14 -10.14 -22.33
C ALA A 7 -32.85 -10.70 -22.95
N THR A 8 -32.94 -11.05 -24.24
CA THR A 8 -31.83 -11.44 -25.10
C THR A 8 -31.03 -10.20 -25.51
N TRP A 9 -29.74 -10.17 -25.17
CA TRP A 9 -28.80 -9.16 -25.67
C TRP A 9 -28.11 -9.69 -26.95
N PRO A 10 -28.01 -8.90 -28.03
CA PRO A 10 -27.34 -9.34 -29.24
C PRO A 10 -25.81 -9.28 -29.07
N MET A 11 -25.15 -10.35 -29.48
CA MET A 11 -23.71 -10.42 -29.72
C MET A 11 -23.33 -9.43 -30.83
N LEU A 12 -22.43 -8.49 -30.55
CA LEU A 12 -21.68 -7.79 -31.60
C LEU A 12 -20.51 -8.67 -32.04
N ALA A 13 -20.54 -9.06 -33.31
CA ALA A 13 -19.53 -9.85 -33.97
C ALA A 13 -18.26 -9.04 -34.26
N LEU A 14 -17.12 -9.68 -34.01
CA LEU A 14 -15.78 -9.32 -34.44
C LEU A 14 -15.71 -9.15 -35.97
N ALA A 15 -15.08 -8.08 -36.44
CA ALA A 15 -14.54 -8.00 -37.79
C ALA A 15 -13.00 -7.87 -37.70
N ALA A 16 -12.31 -8.98 -37.95
CA ALA A 16 -10.87 -9.01 -38.14
C ALA A 16 -10.55 -8.73 -39.62
N ALA A 17 -9.89 -7.62 -39.90
CA ALA A 17 -9.34 -7.34 -41.23
C ALA A 17 -7.93 -7.93 -41.31
N ALA A 18 -7.79 -9.00 -42.09
CA ALA A 18 -6.50 -9.57 -42.48
C ALA A 18 -5.95 -8.79 -43.69
N LEU A 19 -4.76 -8.19 -43.54
CA LEU A 19 -3.97 -7.67 -44.66
C LEU A 19 -2.77 -8.58 -44.85
N SER A 20 -2.86 -9.37 -45.92
CA SER A 20 -1.81 -10.16 -46.52
C SER A 20 -0.80 -9.22 -47.21
N GLY A 21 0.49 -9.39 -46.96
CA GLY A 21 1.54 -8.53 -47.49
C GLY A 21 2.85 -9.29 -47.72
N CYS A 22 3.14 -9.49 -49.00
CA CYS A 22 4.26 -10.18 -49.65
C CYS A 22 5.63 -10.11 -48.96
N GLY A 23 6.33 -11.25 -49.01
CA GLY A 23 7.73 -11.38 -48.66
C GLY A 23 8.67 -10.64 -49.61
N GLY A 24 9.70 -10.03 -49.02
CA GLY A 24 10.86 -9.49 -49.72
C GLY A 24 12.12 -10.09 -49.10
N VAL A 25 12.86 -10.86 -49.89
CA VAL A 25 14.20 -11.35 -49.59
C VAL A 25 15.17 -10.18 -49.68
N ILE A 26 15.86 -9.85 -48.59
CA ILE A 26 16.91 -8.83 -48.57
C ILE A 26 18.27 -9.55 -48.66
N PRO A 27 19.14 -9.24 -49.63
CA PRO A 27 20.48 -9.81 -49.69
C PRO A 27 21.37 -9.21 -48.59
N GLN A 28 22.03 -10.07 -47.80
CA GLN A 28 23.09 -9.67 -46.87
C GLN A 28 24.31 -9.18 -47.66
N VAL A 29 24.67 -7.91 -47.47
CA VAL A 29 25.96 -7.36 -47.91
C VAL A 29 26.94 -7.48 -46.75
N ALA A 30 28.02 -8.24 -46.97
CA ALA A 30 29.12 -8.40 -46.02
C ALA A 30 29.88 -7.09 -45.81
N PRO A 31 30.24 -6.70 -44.57
CA PRO A 31 31.10 -5.55 -44.35
C PRO A 31 32.56 -5.88 -44.69
N ALA A 32 33.17 -5.00 -45.50
CA ALA A 32 34.58 -5.04 -45.88
C ALA A 32 35.51 -4.81 -44.68
N ALA A 33 36.59 -5.60 -44.64
CA ALA A 33 37.65 -5.52 -43.63
C ALA A 33 38.40 -4.18 -43.69
N LYS A 34 38.60 -3.55 -42.54
CA LYS A 34 39.36 -2.31 -42.37
C LYS A 34 40.86 -2.62 -42.17
N PRO A 35 41.80 -1.84 -42.74
CA PRO A 35 43.24 -2.14 -42.66
C PRO A 35 43.83 -1.93 -41.26
N ALA A 36 44.81 -2.76 -40.90
CA ALA A 36 45.56 -2.66 -39.65
C ALA A 36 46.52 -1.44 -39.64
N PRO A 37 46.55 -0.64 -38.57
CA PRO A 37 47.57 0.39 -38.36
C PRO A 37 48.89 -0.20 -37.82
N PRO A 38 50.03 0.48 -38.07
CA PRO A 38 51.38 -0.02 -37.75
C PRO A 38 51.70 -0.02 -36.26
N ALA A 39 52.63 -0.91 -35.87
CA ALA A 39 53.12 -1.10 -34.52
C ALA A 39 53.75 0.18 -33.94
N ALA A 40 53.16 0.69 -32.86
CA ALA A 40 53.72 1.77 -32.05
C ALA A 40 54.67 1.20 -30.98
N ALA A 41 55.78 1.91 -30.78
CA ALA A 41 56.87 1.58 -29.88
C ALA A 41 56.45 1.47 -28.40
N ALA A 42 57.17 0.64 -27.64
CA ALA A 42 56.95 0.40 -26.22
C ALA A 42 57.14 1.66 -25.37
N PRO A 43 56.17 2.04 -24.51
CA PRO A 43 56.37 3.07 -23.50
C PRO A 43 57.17 2.53 -22.30
N ALA A 44 58.01 3.39 -21.72
CA ALA A 44 58.81 3.17 -20.52
C ALA A 44 57.96 2.76 -19.29
N PRO A 45 58.53 2.07 -18.28
CA PRO A 45 57.76 1.60 -17.12
C PRO A 45 57.20 2.77 -16.30
N ALA A 46 55.89 2.75 -16.09
CA ALA A 46 55.19 3.65 -15.18
C ALA A 46 55.60 3.39 -13.72
N PRO A 47 55.63 4.41 -12.84
CA PRO A 47 55.82 4.20 -11.41
C PRO A 47 54.68 3.34 -10.85
N MET A 48 55.03 2.36 -10.01
CA MET A 48 54.05 1.53 -9.30
C MET A 48 53.18 2.42 -8.40
N LEU A 49 51.93 2.59 -8.79
CA LEU A 49 50.87 3.04 -7.88
C LEU A 49 50.67 1.94 -6.84
N VAL A 50 51.02 2.23 -5.59
CA VAL A 50 50.62 1.43 -4.43
C VAL A 50 49.11 1.50 -4.37
N LEU A 51 48.42 0.41 -4.72
CA LEU A 51 46.99 0.28 -4.46
C LEU A 51 46.80 0.26 -2.95
N PRO A 52 45.92 1.10 -2.38
CA PRO A 52 45.54 0.91 -0.99
C PRO A 52 44.93 -0.49 -0.88
N THR A 53 45.48 -1.30 0.02
CA THR A 53 44.86 -2.53 0.46
C THR A 53 43.53 -2.14 1.11
N PHE A 54 42.43 -2.26 0.35
CA PHE A 54 41.10 -2.16 0.91
C PHE A 54 40.94 -3.31 1.90
N SER A 55 40.86 -2.96 3.18
CA SER A 55 40.55 -3.91 4.24
C SER A 55 39.22 -4.57 3.90
N THR A 56 39.19 -5.90 3.84
CA THR A 56 37.97 -6.70 3.58
C THR A 56 36.87 -6.48 4.61
N GLN A 57 37.16 -5.76 5.70
CA GLN A 57 36.19 -5.32 6.69
C GLN A 57 35.24 -4.22 6.18
N GLU A 58 35.67 -3.38 5.23
CA GLU A 58 34.87 -2.23 4.79
C GLU A 58 33.83 -2.60 3.72
N ALA A 59 34.08 -3.69 2.98
CA ALA A 59 33.13 -4.22 2.00
C ALA A 59 31.92 -4.94 2.64
N ALA A 60 32.04 -5.37 3.90
CA ALA A 60 30.95 -6.04 4.63
C ALA A 60 29.97 -5.04 5.28
N ALA A 61 30.40 -3.80 5.54
CA ALA A 61 29.57 -2.78 6.18
C ALA A 61 28.54 -2.14 5.22
N LEU A 62 28.73 -2.26 3.89
CA LEU A 62 27.81 -1.70 2.89
C LEU A 62 26.58 -2.58 2.57
N ARG A 63 26.35 -3.68 3.28
CA ARG A 63 25.24 -4.62 2.99
C ARG A 63 24.30 -4.92 4.15
N ALA A 64 24.52 -4.34 5.32
CA ALA A 64 23.49 -4.39 6.36
C ALA A 64 22.45 -3.31 6.03
N PRO A 65 21.17 -3.65 5.77
CA PRO A 65 20.13 -2.64 5.82
C PRO A 65 20.20 -2.00 7.20
N ALA A 66 20.19 -0.66 7.24
CA ALA A 66 20.09 0.07 8.49
C ALA A 66 18.90 -0.48 9.29
N PRO A 67 18.99 -0.59 10.63
CA PRO A 67 17.87 -1.06 11.42
C PRO A 67 16.66 -0.17 11.13
N GLU A 68 15.61 -0.74 10.53
CA GLU A 68 14.36 -0.04 10.26
C GLU A 68 13.86 0.58 11.57
N ALA A 69 13.53 1.88 11.52
CA ALA A 69 12.93 2.59 12.64
C ALA A 69 11.65 1.85 13.07
N PRO A 70 11.31 1.78 14.38
CA PRO A 70 10.10 1.12 14.87
C PRO A 70 8.83 1.49 14.08
N ALA A 71 8.73 2.75 13.65
CA ALA A 71 7.73 3.31 12.75
C ALA A 71 7.56 2.53 11.43
N GLN A 72 8.68 2.24 10.76
CA GLN A 72 8.70 1.50 9.49
C GLN A 72 8.33 0.04 9.70
N ARG A 73 8.63 -0.53 10.88
CA ARG A 73 8.29 -1.91 11.22
C ARG A 73 6.79 -2.13 11.32
N GLY A 74 6.04 -1.18 11.90
CA GLY A 74 4.58 -1.26 12.01
C GLY A 74 3.92 -1.30 10.63
N PHE A 75 4.30 -0.36 9.76
CA PHE A 75 3.77 -0.30 8.39
C PHE A 75 4.17 -1.52 7.55
N ALA A 76 5.42 -1.98 7.64
CA ALA A 76 5.86 -3.19 6.93
C ALA A 76 5.13 -4.45 7.40
N GLN A 77 4.81 -4.55 8.70
CA GLN A 77 3.99 -5.64 9.24
C GLN A 77 2.56 -5.58 8.70
N PHE A 78 1.94 -4.41 8.70
CA PHE A 78 0.63 -4.16 8.10
C PHE A 78 0.58 -4.61 6.63
N VAL A 79 1.54 -4.18 5.81
CA VAL A 79 1.61 -4.56 4.38
C VAL A 79 1.74 -6.07 4.21
N ARG A 80 2.68 -6.69 4.94
CA ARG A 80 2.92 -8.14 4.86
C ARG A 80 1.68 -8.93 5.26
N TYR A 81 1.02 -8.53 6.35
CA TYR A 81 -0.18 -9.17 6.85
C TYR A 81 -1.32 -9.10 5.83
N ALA A 82 -1.69 -7.89 5.39
CA ALA A 82 -2.81 -7.68 4.47
C ALA A 82 -2.60 -8.41 3.13
N ARG A 83 -1.37 -8.39 2.60
CA ARG A 83 -0.99 -9.17 1.41
C ARG A 83 -1.21 -10.67 1.62
N ASN A 84 -0.72 -11.23 2.73
CA ASN A 84 -0.83 -12.66 3.00
C ASN A 84 -2.29 -13.09 3.16
N ILE A 85 -3.11 -12.28 3.83
CA ILE A 85 -4.55 -12.51 3.93
C ILE A 85 -5.20 -12.52 2.55
N ALA A 86 -4.87 -11.57 1.67
CA ALA A 86 -5.42 -11.52 0.32
C ALA A 86 -5.03 -12.74 -0.54
N ILE A 87 -3.79 -13.21 -0.42
CA ILE A 87 -3.32 -14.43 -1.09
C ILE A 87 -4.08 -15.65 -0.56
N ALA A 88 -4.25 -15.76 0.76
CA ALA A 88 -4.99 -16.86 1.39
C ALA A 88 -6.48 -16.86 0.97
N ALA A 89 -7.10 -15.69 0.89
CA ALA A 89 -8.49 -15.54 0.42
C ALA A 89 -8.66 -16.05 -1.02
N LYS A 90 -7.73 -15.71 -1.92
CA LYS A 90 -7.70 -16.21 -3.31
C LYS A 90 -7.53 -17.73 -3.38
N GLY A 91 -6.84 -18.31 -2.40
CA GLY A 91 -6.68 -19.77 -2.23
C GLY A 91 -7.90 -20.48 -1.63
N GLY A 92 -9.03 -19.79 -1.44
CA GLY A 92 -10.25 -20.36 -0.85
C GLY A 92 -10.28 -20.35 0.68
N GLY A 93 -9.33 -19.68 1.32
CA GLY A 93 -9.37 -19.43 2.76
C GLY A 93 -10.53 -18.50 3.15
N ALA A 94 -10.97 -18.62 4.40
CA ALA A 94 -11.97 -17.74 5.00
C ALA A 94 -11.28 -16.81 6.02
N PRO A 95 -10.60 -15.75 5.57
CA PRO A 95 -9.84 -14.89 6.47
C PRO A 95 -10.75 -14.16 7.44
N LEU A 96 -10.17 -13.77 8.57
CA LEU A 96 -10.82 -12.89 9.54
C LEU A 96 -10.69 -11.44 9.07
N SER A 97 -11.75 -10.67 9.28
CA SER A 97 -11.76 -9.22 9.12
C SER A 97 -11.11 -8.57 10.33
N ALA A 98 -10.52 -7.39 10.17
CA ALA A 98 -10.17 -6.49 11.26
C ALA A 98 -11.38 -5.99 12.07
N MET A 99 -12.62 -6.27 11.62
CA MET A 99 -13.85 -5.89 12.30
C MET A 99 -14.27 -6.91 13.36
N LEU A 100 -14.70 -6.41 14.51
CA LEU A 100 -15.23 -7.21 15.61
C LEU A 100 -16.64 -7.73 15.30
N THR A 101 -16.92 -8.96 15.73
CA THR A 101 -18.18 -9.68 15.49
C THR A 101 -19.32 -9.03 16.24
N ASP A 102 -19.07 -8.72 17.51
CA ASP A 102 -20.03 -8.07 18.38
C ASP A 102 -19.59 -6.59 18.56
N PRO A 103 -20.45 -5.62 18.23
CA PRO A 103 -20.12 -4.19 18.37
C PRO A 103 -20.06 -3.73 19.83
N VAL A 104 -20.50 -4.55 20.79
CA VAL A 104 -20.52 -4.24 22.23
C VAL A 104 -19.43 -5.01 22.97
N ALA A 105 -19.15 -6.26 22.62
CA ALA A 105 -18.17 -7.09 23.33
C ALA A 105 -16.70 -6.68 23.07
N LEU A 106 -15.89 -6.59 24.14
CA LEU A 106 -14.44 -6.34 24.08
C LEU A 106 -13.63 -7.65 24.16
N ASP A 107 -14.11 -8.69 23.48
CA ASP A 107 -13.58 -10.06 23.57
C ASP A 107 -12.61 -10.44 22.44
N GLY A 108 -12.34 -9.51 21.52
CA GLY A 108 -11.42 -9.70 20.40
C GLY A 108 -11.95 -10.60 19.28
N ARG A 109 -13.22 -11.03 19.32
CA ARG A 109 -13.76 -11.94 18.30
C ARG A 109 -13.99 -11.20 16.99
N ARG A 110 -13.28 -11.60 15.94
CA ARG A 110 -13.38 -10.99 14.60
C ARG A 110 -14.41 -11.65 13.69
N ARG A 111 -15.05 -10.84 12.85
CA ARG A 111 -15.94 -11.31 11.77
C ARG A 111 -15.16 -12.15 10.77
N THR A 112 -15.79 -13.14 10.17
CA THR A 112 -15.24 -13.85 9.01
C THR A 112 -15.57 -13.06 7.73
N CYS A 113 -14.60 -12.91 6.83
CA CYS A 113 -14.87 -12.33 5.52
C CYS A 113 -15.84 -13.21 4.73
N ALA A 114 -16.82 -12.61 4.05
CA ALA A 114 -17.65 -13.34 3.11
C ALA A 114 -16.81 -13.83 1.91
N PRO A 115 -17.11 -15.01 1.33
CA PRO A 115 -16.43 -15.49 0.14
C PRO A 115 -16.51 -14.47 -1.00
N GLY A 116 -15.38 -14.16 -1.62
CA GLY A 116 -15.30 -13.21 -2.73
C GLY A 116 -15.43 -11.73 -2.35
N ALA A 117 -15.55 -11.40 -1.05
CA ALA A 117 -15.53 -10.00 -0.62
C ALA A 117 -14.20 -9.33 -0.97
N GLN A 118 -14.27 -8.08 -1.44
CA GLN A 118 -13.09 -7.29 -1.78
C GLN A 118 -12.25 -7.05 -0.51
N PRO A 119 -10.98 -7.50 -0.44
CA PRO A 119 -10.11 -7.18 0.68
C PRO A 119 -9.73 -5.69 0.64
N VAL A 120 -9.82 -5.05 1.81
CA VAL A 120 -9.48 -3.64 2.02
C VAL A 120 -8.49 -3.51 3.16
N ALA A 121 -7.43 -2.75 2.93
CA ALA A 121 -6.52 -2.30 3.97
C ALA A 121 -6.80 -0.82 4.25
N LEU A 122 -7.18 -0.51 5.49
CA LEU A 122 -7.54 0.84 5.91
C LEU A 122 -6.37 1.52 6.61
N ILE A 123 -6.16 2.79 6.31
CA ILE A 123 -5.11 3.63 6.89
C ILE A 123 -5.77 4.90 7.45
N ASP A 124 -5.62 5.13 8.74
CA ASP A 124 -6.02 6.38 9.38
C ASP A 124 -4.94 7.45 9.15
N LEU A 125 -5.37 8.67 8.86
CA LEU A 125 -4.50 9.81 8.58
C LEU A 125 -4.45 10.84 9.71
N ASP A 126 -5.42 10.80 10.62
CA ASP A 126 -5.46 11.78 11.69
C ASP A 126 -4.38 11.44 12.72
N PRO A 127 -3.54 12.41 13.11
CA PRO A 127 -2.59 12.17 14.17
C PRO A 127 -3.33 12.04 15.52
N ALA A 128 -2.76 11.29 16.45
CA ALA A 128 -3.27 11.11 17.79
C ALA A 128 -3.69 12.44 18.44
N GLY A 129 -4.93 12.50 18.92
CA GLY A 129 -5.53 13.71 19.51
C GLY A 129 -5.67 14.92 18.57
N GLY A 130 -5.51 14.76 17.26
CA GLY A 130 -5.54 15.85 16.29
C GLY A 130 -6.34 15.54 15.03
N LEU A 131 -6.39 16.52 14.13
CA LEU A 131 -6.98 16.40 12.81
C LEU A 131 -5.88 16.44 11.76
N PHE A 132 -5.95 15.56 10.77
CA PHE A 132 -5.03 15.58 9.64
C PHE A 132 -5.12 16.93 8.90
N ALA A 133 -3.99 17.43 8.44
CA ALA A 133 -3.92 18.61 7.57
C ALA A 133 -3.16 18.20 6.29
N PRO A 134 -3.82 18.15 5.12
CA PRO A 134 -3.14 17.77 3.88
C PRO A 134 -1.99 18.74 3.58
N PRO A 135 -0.73 18.27 3.52
CA PRO A 135 0.40 19.13 3.18
C PRO A 135 0.28 19.57 1.71
N ALA A 136 0.52 20.86 1.45
CA ALA A 136 0.50 21.37 0.06
C ALA A 136 1.65 20.79 -0.77
N ASN A 137 2.83 20.64 -0.18
CA ASN A 137 4.04 20.10 -0.81
C ASN A 137 4.60 18.95 0.02
N PRO A 138 3.97 17.76 0.00
CA PRO A 138 4.49 16.61 0.74
C PRO A 138 5.83 16.17 0.16
N ALA A 139 6.73 15.71 1.04
CA ALA A 139 7.87 14.91 0.62
C ALA A 139 7.38 13.60 -0.03
N GLN A 140 8.15 13.09 -1.00
CA GLN A 140 7.88 11.75 -1.54
C GLN A 140 8.18 10.68 -0.48
N LEU A 141 7.35 9.65 -0.42
CA LEU A 141 7.45 8.58 0.56
C LEU A 141 7.65 7.23 -0.15
N PRO A 142 8.79 7.01 -0.85
CA PRO A 142 8.97 5.86 -1.74
C PRO A 142 8.87 4.50 -1.04
N GLY A 143 9.31 4.41 0.23
CA GLY A 143 9.17 3.18 1.01
C GLY A 143 7.72 2.80 1.29
N LEU A 144 6.88 3.79 1.67
CA LEU A 144 5.45 3.58 1.88
C LEU A 144 4.74 3.30 0.55
N ALA A 145 5.05 4.10 -0.48
CA ALA A 145 4.50 3.94 -1.82
C ALA A 145 4.73 2.53 -2.37
N LEU A 146 5.92 1.96 -2.19
CA LEU A 146 6.24 0.59 -2.59
C LEU A 146 5.37 -0.42 -1.84
N GLY A 147 5.20 -0.28 -0.53
CA GLY A 147 4.34 -1.17 0.26
C GLY A 147 2.88 -1.12 -0.19
N LEU A 148 2.36 0.07 -0.49
CA LEU A 148 1.00 0.25 -1.02
C LEU A 148 0.85 -0.34 -2.43
N ALA A 149 1.86 -0.19 -3.30
CA ALA A 149 1.86 -0.82 -4.61
C ALA A 149 1.77 -2.35 -4.50
N VAL A 150 2.52 -2.96 -3.58
CA VAL A 150 2.46 -4.40 -3.27
C VAL A 150 1.06 -4.83 -2.84
N LEU A 151 0.37 -4.03 -2.03
CA LEU A 151 -1.03 -4.32 -1.64
C LEU A 151 -1.96 -4.28 -2.84
N ARG A 152 -1.87 -3.24 -3.69
CA ARG A 152 -2.70 -3.11 -4.90
C ARG A 152 -2.47 -4.27 -5.87
N GLU A 153 -1.23 -4.68 -6.09
CA GLU A 153 -0.89 -5.85 -6.91
C GLU A 153 -1.46 -7.16 -6.34
N ALA A 154 -1.49 -7.30 -5.02
CA ALA A 154 -2.14 -8.41 -4.35
C ALA A 154 -3.67 -8.38 -4.45
N GLY A 155 -4.26 -7.33 -5.04
CA GLY A 155 -5.70 -7.12 -5.17
C GLY A 155 -6.36 -6.58 -3.89
N VAL A 156 -5.57 -5.99 -2.98
CA VAL A 156 -6.08 -5.30 -1.79
C VAL A 156 -6.35 -3.85 -2.17
N ALA A 157 -7.59 -3.41 -1.97
CA ALA A 157 -7.95 -2.00 -2.10
C ALA A 157 -7.46 -1.24 -0.87
N ILE A 158 -7.03 0.01 -1.06
CA ILE A 158 -6.60 0.87 0.04
C ILE A 158 -7.71 1.86 0.35
N ALA A 159 -7.99 2.05 1.64
CA ALA A 159 -8.92 3.05 2.13
C ALA A 159 -8.22 4.04 3.05
N TRP A 160 -8.24 5.32 2.69
CA TRP A 160 -7.75 6.43 3.50
C TRP A 160 -8.89 7.00 4.33
N ARG A 161 -8.73 7.05 5.65
CA ARG A 161 -9.75 7.59 6.56
C ARG A 161 -9.22 8.79 7.33
N SER A 162 -10.06 9.82 7.45
CA SER A 162 -9.82 10.99 8.29
C SER A 162 -11.16 11.59 8.73
N ASP A 163 -11.14 12.41 9.79
CA ASP A 163 -12.22 13.30 10.21
C ASP A 163 -12.25 14.64 9.46
N LEU A 164 -11.36 14.82 8.47
CA LEU A 164 -11.46 15.90 7.49
C LEU A 164 -12.86 15.91 6.86
N PRO A 165 -13.44 17.10 6.64
CA PRO A 165 -14.74 17.20 5.99
C PRO A 165 -14.61 16.87 4.50
N VAL A 166 -15.68 16.42 3.86
CA VAL A 166 -15.66 15.92 2.46
C VAL A 166 -15.16 16.95 1.43
N GLU A 167 -15.25 18.24 1.73
CA GLU A 167 -14.73 19.35 0.92
C GLU A 167 -13.20 19.26 0.75
N GLU A 168 -12.51 18.62 1.70
CA GLU A 168 -11.05 18.45 1.70
C GLU A 168 -10.59 17.24 0.84
N THR A 169 -11.51 16.58 0.14
CA THR A 169 -11.18 15.45 -0.76
C THR A 169 -10.14 15.85 -1.82
N GLY A 170 -10.27 17.04 -2.41
CA GLY A 170 -9.35 17.53 -3.45
C GLY A 170 -7.93 17.74 -2.93
N PRO A 171 -7.72 18.57 -1.88
CA PRO A 171 -6.44 18.73 -1.21
C PRO A 171 -5.82 17.41 -0.74
N LEU A 172 -6.62 16.53 -0.11
CA LEU A 172 -6.17 15.21 0.32
C LEU A 172 -5.64 14.36 -0.84
N ARG A 173 -6.42 14.21 -1.92
CA ARG A 173 -5.99 13.42 -3.09
C ARG A 173 -4.73 13.99 -3.72
N THR A 174 -4.63 15.32 -3.80
CA THR A 174 -3.42 15.99 -4.30
C THR A 174 -2.19 15.68 -3.44
N ALA A 175 -2.34 15.69 -2.12
CA ALA A 175 -1.25 15.34 -1.20
C ALA A 175 -0.84 13.86 -1.35
N LEU A 176 -1.80 12.95 -1.41
CA LEU A 176 -1.55 11.51 -1.61
C LEU A 176 -0.85 11.23 -2.95
N GLU A 177 -1.26 11.88 -4.03
CA GLU A 177 -0.64 11.76 -5.35
C GLU A 177 0.80 12.29 -5.35
N ARG A 178 1.01 13.52 -4.85
CA ARG A 178 2.34 14.16 -4.80
C ARG A 178 3.34 13.40 -3.93
N ALA A 179 2.86 12.77 -2.85
CA ALA A 179 3.68 11.92 -2.00
C ALA A 179 3.98 10.53 -2.63
N GLY A 180 3.32 10.20 -3.74
CA GLY A 180 3.43 8.90 -4.42
C GLY A 180 2.60 7.79 -3.77
N LEU A 181 1.70 8.12 -2.84
CA LEU A 181 0.92 7.15 -2.07
C LEU A 181 -0.29 6.64 -2.83
N ASP A 182 -1.02 7.50 -3.54
CA ASP A 182 -2.13 7.14 -4.46
C ASP A 182 -1.90 7.77 -5.86
N PRO A 183 -0.91 7.30 -6.63
CA PRO A 183 -0.52 7.91 -7.90
C PRO A 183 -1.57 7.77 -9.01
N ARG A 184 -2.60 6.93 -8.81
CA ARG A 184 -3.68 6.75 -9.79
C ARG A 184 -4.99 7.40 -9.35
N GLY A 185 -5.06 7.96 -8.14
CA GLY A 185 -6.28 8.53 -7.57
C GLY A 185 -7.42 7.51 -7.41
N GLN A 186 -7.09 6.22 -7.25
CA GLN A 186 -8.07 5.12 -7.28
C GLN A 186 -8.43 4.61 -5.89
N ASP A 187 -7.70 5.02 -4.87
CA ASP A 187 -7.97 4.55 -3.52
C ASP A 187 -9.28 5.14 -2.98
N ILE A 188 -9.88 4.38 -2.05
CA ILE A 188 -11.09 4.79 -1.35
C ILE A 188 -10.71 5.92 -0.38
N VAL A 189 -11.51 6.98 -0.37
CA VAL A 189 -11.35 8.12 0.54
C VAL A 189 -12.61 8.20 1.40
N SER A 190 -12.44 8.05 2.71
CA SER A 190 -13.51 8.01 3.71
C SER A 190 -13.41 9.23 4.63
N LEU A 191 -13.98 10.34 4.19
CA LEU A 191 -14.05 11.62 4.91
C LEU A 191 -15.39 11.81 5.61
N ARG A 192 -15.40 12.75 6.56
CA ARG A 192 -16.57 13.10 7.36
C ARG A 192 -17.56 13.92 6.54
N ARG A 193 -18.81 13.45 6.44
CA ARG A 193 -19.88 14.09 5.66
C ARG A 193 -20.51 15.29 6.38
N ASP A 194 -20.62 15.21 7.70
CA ASP A 194 -21.25 16.22 8.55
C ASP A 194 -20.73 16.10 9.99
N ALA A 195 -21.21 16.95 10.90
CA ALA A 195 -20.73 16.98 12.27
C ALA A 195 -21.01 15.70 13.08
N ASP A 196 -22.08 14.95 12.73
CA ASP A 196 -22.53 13.76 13.43
C ASP A 196 -21.95 12.46 12.84
N ASP A 197 -21.29 12.56 11.68
CA ASP A 197 -20.65 11.44 10.99
C ASP A 197 -19.38 10.98 11.73
N ARG A 198 -19.53 9.92 12.54
CA ARG A 198 -18.46 9.30 13.34
C ARG A 198 -17.56 8.39 12.51
N LYS A 199 -16.24 8.37 12.82
CA LYS A 199 -15.27 7.43 12.21
C LYS A 199 -15.74 5.98 12.26
N GLN A 200 -16.26 5.53 13.41
CA GLN A 200 -16.74 4.15 13.58
C GLN A 200 -17.90 3.82 12.63
N ALA A 201 -18.86 4.73 12.47
CA ALA A 201 -19.99 4.53 11.55
C ALA A 201 -19.53 4.42 10.09
N ARG A 202 -18.51 5.21 9.69
CA ARG A 202 -17.88 5.08 8.36
C ARG A 202 -17.14 3.75 8.21
N LEU A 203 -16.42 3.31 9.24
CA LEU A 203 -15.74 2.02 9.26
C LEU A 203 -16.73 0.85 9.09
N ASP A 204 -17.83 0.87 9.83
CA ASP A 204 -18.89 -0.13 9.71
C ASP A 204 -19.57 -0.12 8.34
N SER A 205 -19.80 1.06 7.77
CA SER A 205 -20.37 1.22 6.42
C SER A 205 -19.46 0.62 5.34
N LEU A 206 -18.14 0.83 5.45
CA LEU A 206 -17.16 0.23 4.56
C LEU A 206 -17.13 -1.30 4.73
N ALA A 207 -17.14 -1.78 5.98
CA ALA A 207 -17.17 -3.20 6.30
C ALA A 207 -18.44 -3.93 5.86
N ALA A 208 -19.53 -3.21 5.58
CA ALA A 208 -20.76 -3.79 5.06
C ALA A 208 -20.65 -4.22 3.58
N THR A 209 -19.70 -3.65 2.83
CA THR A 209 -19.56 -3.89 1.38
C THR A 209 -18.21 -4.50 0.99
N ALA A 210 -17.22 -4.45 1.88
CA ALA A 210 -15.89 -4.99 1.68
C ALA A 210 -15.40 -5.74 2.93
N CYS A 211 -14.40 -6.61 2.78
CA CYS A 211 -13.74 -7.16 3.94
C CYS A 211 -12.53 -6.30 4.32
N ILE A 212 -12.64 -5.54 5.40
CA ILE A 212 -11.48 -4.83 5.97
C ILE A 212 -10.58 -5.88 6.60
N VAL A 213 -9.42 -6.13 6.02
CA VAL A 213 -8.49 -7.19 6.44
C VAL A 213 -7.41 -6.66 7.38
N ALA A 214 -7.09 -5.38 7.29
CA ALA A 214 -6.12 -4.73 8.17
C ALA A 214 -6.44 -3.26 8.36
N ILE A 215 -6.14 -2.73 9.54
CA ILE A 215 -6.22 -1.31 9.89
C ILE A 215 -4.83 -0.86 10.35
N ALA A 216 -4.36 0.27 9.84
CA ALA A 216 -3.17 0.97 10.31
C ALA A 216 -3.57 2.33 10.89
N ALA A 217 -3.20 2.59 12.14
CA ALA A 217 -3.45 3.87 12.82
C ALA A 217 -2.43 4.10 13.94
N ASP A 218 -2.36 5.32 14.45
CA ASP A 218 -1.42 5.72 15.52
C ASP A 218 -2.08 5.79 16.91
N GLU A 219 -3.42 5.75 16.99
CA GLU A 219 -4.16 5.72 18.25
C GLU A 219 -5.08 4.49 18.38
N ARG A 220 -5.20 3.95 19.60
CA ARG A 220 -6.09 2.81 19.89
C ARG A 220 -7.54 3.10 19.50
N SER A 221 -7.98 4.36 19.65
CA SER A 221 -9.36 4.76 19.36
C SER A 221 -9.74 4.79 17.87
N ASP A 222 -8.76 4.70 16.97
CA ASP A 222 -9.01 4.60 15.53
C ASP A 222 -9.34 3.18 15.08
N PHE A 223 -8.89 2.16 15.82
CA PHE A 223 -9.26 0.77 15.54
C PHE A 223 -10.68 0.48 15.99
N ASP A 224 -11.05 1.03 17.14
CA ASP A 224 -12.39 0.89 17.71
C ASP A 224 -12.69 2.08 18.64
N GLU A 225 -13.84 2.75 18.42
CA GLU A 225 -14.20 3.94 19.20
C GLU A 225 -14.34 3.68 20.70
N ARG A 226 -14.57 2.43 21.12
CA ARG A 226 -14.77 2.08 22.53
C ARG A 226 -13.55 2.37 23.39
N PHE A 227 -12.35 2.39 22.82
CA PHE A 227 -11.14 2.82 23.53
C PHE A 227 -11.26 4.24 24.13
N ARG A 228 -12.11 5.12 23.56
CA ARG A 228 -12.36 6.47 24.10
C ARG A 228 -13.21 6.46 25.38
N TYR A 229 -13.95 5.39 25.61
CA TYR A 229 -14.96 5.30 26.67
C TYR A 229 -14.57 4.33 27.79
N LEU A 230 -13.42 3.67 27.67
CA LEU A 230 -12.93 2.77 28.72
C LEU A 230 -12.61 3.56 29.98
N ARG A 231 -13.12 3.08 31.12
CA ARG A 231 -12.78 3.67 32.43
C ARG A 231 -11.35 3.33 32.85
N THR A 232 -10.87 2.14 32.46
CA THR A 232 -9.51 1.69 32.72
C THR A 232 -8.96 0.98 31.48
N PRO A 233 -7.66 1.09 31.18
CA PRO A 233 -7.06 0.44 30.00
C PRO A 233 -7.23 -1.09 29.99
N GLU A 234 -7.23 -1.73 31.15
CA GLU A 234 -7.31 -3.19 31.31
C GLU A 234 -8.66 -3.75 30.82
N ALA A 235 -9.69 -2.91 30.74
CA ALA A 235 -10.99 -3.29 30.21
C ALA A 235 -10.92 -3.72 28.73
N ALA A 236 -9.88 -3.32 27.99
CA ALA A 236 -9.62 -3.75 26.62
C ALA A 236 -8.64 -4.93 26.49
N ALA A 237 -8.32 -5.64 27.57
CA ALA A 237 -7.37 -6.76 27.52
C ALA A 237 -7.74 -7.82 26.45
N GLY A 238 -9.02 -8.04 26.19
CA GLY A 238 -9.49 -8.96 25.13
C GLY A 238 -9.23 -8.46 23.70
N LEU A 239 -8.98 -7.17 23.52
CA LEU A 239 -8.65 -6.57 22.22
C LEU A 239 -7.14 -6.54 21.92
N GLU A 240 -6.30 -6.61 22.95
CA GLU A 240 -4.85 -6.52 22.77
C GLU A 240 -4.27 -7.57 21.79
N PRO A 241 -4.77 -8.83 21.72
CA PRO A 241 -4.31 -9.80 20.71
C PRO A 241 -4.54 -9.40 19.25
N LEU A 242 -5.36 -8.38 18.98
CA LEU A 242 -5.59 -7.89 17.61
C LEU A 242 -4.43 -7.03 17.10
N PHE A 243 -3.62 -6.46 18.00
CA PHE A 243 -2.42 -5.71 17.60
C PHE A 243 -1.36 -6.66 17.06
N GLY A 244 -0.95 -6.44 15.81
CA GLY A 244 -0.12 -7.36 15.03
C GLY A 244 -0.92 -8.43 14.27
N ASP A 245 -2.23 -8.55 14.50
CA ASP A 245 -3.13 -9.50 13.87
C ASP A 245 -4.41 -8.79 13.38
N GLY A 246 -4.25 -7.97 12.36
CA GLY A 246 -5.32 -7.17 11.74
C GLY A 246 -5.33 -5.71 12.19
N TRP A 247 -4.84 -5.39 13.39
CA TRP A 247 -4.65 -4.00 13.85
C TRP A 247 -3.16 -3.69 13.96
N PHE A 248 -2.72 -2.59 13.38
CA PHE A 248 -1.30 -2.23 13.33
C PHE A 248 -1.08 -0.80 13.78
N MET A 249 -0.37 -0.64 14.89
CA MET A 249 0.13 0.66 15.32
C MET A 249 1.20 1.13 14.33
N VAL A 250 1.00 2.30 13.75
CA VAL A 250 1.94 2.95 12.83
C VAL A 250 2.12 4.41 13.22
N GLU A 251 3.21 5.03 12.79
CA GLU A 251 3.33 6.48 12.90
C GLU A 251 2.41 7.17 11.89
N PRO A 252 2.05 8.46 12.13
CA PRO A 252 1.35 9.28 11.15
C PRO A 252 2.05 9.25 9.79
N VAL A 253 1.26 9.01 8.74
CA VAL A 253 1.75 8.90 7.35
C VAL A 253 2.47 10.19 6.91
N PHE A 254 1.91 11.33 7.30
CA PHE A 254 2.49 12.64 7.06
C PHE A 254 2.97 13.23 8.38
N LEU A 255 4.28 13.22 8.59
CA LEU A 255 4.89 13.88 9.73
C LEU A 255 4.77 15.41 9.58
N LYS A 256 4.52 16.10 10.70
CA LYS A 256 4.55 17.57 10.73
C LYS A 256 5.96 18.08 10.37
N GLU A 257 6.04 19.21 9.68
CA GLU A 257 7.31 19.89 9.41
C GLU A 257 8.09 20.07 10.71
N GLY A 258 9.32 19.51 10.76
CA GLY A 258 10.18 19.48 11.95
C GLY A 258 10.37 18.10 12.61
N GLN A 259 9.62 17.07 12.21
CA GLN A 259 9.79 15.68 12.70
C GLN A 259 10.39 14.71 11.68
N GLN A 260 10.71 15.17 10.46
CA GLN A 260 11.49 14.37 9.52
C GLN A 260 12.92 14.28 10.05
N THR A 261 13.23 13.19 10.72
CA THR A 261 14.54 12.92 11.29
C THR A 261 15.53 12.71 10.15
N GLN A 262 16.62 13.47 10.23
CA GLN A 262 17.85 13.29 9.44
C GLN A 262 18.47 11.90 9.68
#